data_AF-A0A929WAM4-F1
#
_entry.id   AF-A0A929WAM4-F1
#
_cell.length_a   1.000
_cell.length_b   1.000
_cell.length_c   1.000
_cell.angle_alpha   90.00
_cell.angle_beta   90.00
_cell.angle_gamma   90.00
#
_symmetry.space_group_name_H-M   'P 1'
#
loop_
_entity.id
_entity.type
_entity.pdbx_description
1 polymer ?
#
loop_
_entity_poly.entity_id
_entity_poly.type
_entity_poly.pdbx_seq_one_letter_code
_entity_poly.pdbx_strand_id
1 'polypeptide(L)'
;ISLDDHNYIPTTDTRLIRRICRDFKYRGYLPQEVIRRCPSVTAGEEKWIFPFQEEADAMFNSALIYELAALRAQALPLLEMVPECAPEYSEAYRLRKFISYFAPMPLDAVPPTSLLREFMGHSVFQY
;
A
#
# COMPACT_ATOMS: atom_id res chain seq x y z
N ILE A 1 2.75 10.44 5.69
CA ILE A 1 4.19 10.52 6.02
C ILE A 1 4.70 11.82 5.42
N SER A 2 5.32 12.72 6.18
CA SER A 2 5.92 13.92 5.56
C SER A 2 7.16 13.50 4.78
N LEU A 3 7.23 13.84 3.50
CA LEU A 3 8.42 13.66 2.68
C LEU A 3 9.40 14.82 2.90
N ASP A 4 8.87 16.03 3.07
CA ASP A 4 9.55 17.22 3.58
C ASP A 4 8.50 18.14 4.24
N ASP A 5 8.86 19.38 4.56
CA ASP A 5 7.99 20.36 5.23
C ASP A 5 6.77 20.78 4.38
N HIS A 6 6.76 20.47 3.08
CA HIS A 6 5.75 20.95 2.12
C HIS A 6 5.06 19.81 1.36
N ASN A 7 5.66 18.62 1.32
CA ASN A 7 5.20 17.46 0.56
C ASN A 7 4.75 16.36 1.52
N TYR A 8 3.43 16.13 1.57
CA TYR A 8 2.84 15.04 2.33
C TYR A 8 2.59 13.82 1.44
N ILE A 9 3.08 12.66 1.84
CA ILE A 9 2.68 11.38 1.26
C ILE A 9 1.35 10.95 1.91
N PRO A 10 0.26 10.83 1.13
CA PRO A 10 -1.02 10.35 1.62
C PRO A 10 -0.90 8.93 2.17
N THR A 11 -1.28 8.75 3.44
CA THR A 11 -1.33 7.42 4.07
C THR A 11 -2.27 6.47 3.33
N THR A 12 -3.33 7.01 2.70
CA THR A 12 -4.26 6.27 1.84
C THR A 12 -3.57 5.62 0.66
N ASP A 13 -2.63 6.31 0.00
CA ASP A 13 -1.92 5.80 -1.17
C ASP A 13 -0.94 4.70 -0.78
N THR A 14 -0.16 4.90 0.29
CA THR A 14 0.70 3.87 0.84
C THR A 14 -0.09 2.62 1.22
N ARG A 15 -1.26 2.80 1.87
CA ARG A 15 -2.14 1.70 2.23
C ARG A 15 -2.71 0.99 1.01
N LEU A 16 -3.13 1.73 -0.02
CA LEU A 16 -3.69 1.16 -1.24
C LEU A 16 -2.64 0.34 -2.00
N ILE A 17 -1.41 0.85 -2.16
CA ILE A 17 -0.29 0.12 -2.78
C ILE A 17 0.01 -1.18 -2.02
N ARG A 18 0.10 -1.11 -0.68
CA ARG A 18 0.29 -2.30 0.16
C ARG A 18 -0.84 -3.32 -0.05
N ARG A 19 -2.09 -2.85 -0.09
CA ARG A 19 -3.26 -3.71 -0.33
C ARG A 19 -3.22 -4.35 -1.70
N ILE A 20 -2.85 -3.64 -2.76
CA ILE A 20 -2.73 -4.20 -4.12
C ILE A 20 -1.72 -5.35 -4.11
N CYS A 21 -0.53 -5.15 -3.55
CA CYS A 21 0.51 -6.19 -3.51
C CYS A 21 0.05 -7.40 -2.69
N ARG A 22 -0.48 -7.18 -1.49
CA ARG A 22 -0.93 -8.24 -0.58
C ARG A 22 -2.14 -9.01 -1.13
N ASP A 23 -3.17 -8.30 -1.56
CA ASP A 23 -4.44 -8.90 -1.97
C ASP A 23 -4.28 -9.66 -3.29
N PHE A 24 -3.41 -9.21 -4.19
CA PHE A 24 -3.01 -10.00 -5.36
C PHE A 24 -2.30 -11.29 -4.95
N LYS A 25 -1.26 -11.19 -4.11
CA LYS A 25 -0.42 -12.34 -3.73
C LYS A 25 -1.16 -13.40 -2.92
N TYR A 26 -1.98 -12.99 -1.93
CA TYR A 26 -2.55 -13.90 -0.94
C TYR A 26 -4.05 -14.14 -1.08
N ARG A 27 -4.77 -13.28 -1.80
CA ARG A 27 -6.24 -13.36 -1.94
C ARG A 27 -6.69 -13.56 -3.39
N GLY A 28 -5.77 -13.53 -4.35
CA GLY A 28 -6.07 -13.73 -5.77
C GLY A 28 -6.88 -12.59 -6.40
N TYR A 29 -6.96 -11.42 -5.76
CA TYR A 29 -7.68 -10.28 -6.32
C TYR A 29 -6.86 -9.59 -7.40
N LEU A 30 -7.51 -9.23 -8.51
CA LEU A 30 -6.86 -8.40 -9.52
C LEU A 30 -6.69 -6.97 -9.00
N PRO A 31 -5.63 -6.24 -9.41
CA PRO A 31 -5.37 -4.86 -8.96
C PRO A 31 -6.57 -3.93 -9.18
N GLN A 32 -7.28 -4.08 -10.31
CA GLN A 32 -8.52 -3.36 -10.61
C GLN A 32 -9.60 -3.57 -9.54
N GLU A 33 -9.76 -4.79 -9.02
CA GLU A 33 -10.77 -5.10 -8.01
C GLU A 33 -10.45 -4.47 -6.67
N VAL A 34 -9.17 -4.41 -6.32
CA VAL A 34 -8.69 -3.78 -5.09
C VAL A 34 -8.96 -2.27 -5.13
N ILE A 35 -8.63 -1.62 -6.26
CA ILE A 35 -8.89 -0.18 -6.47
C ILE A 35 -10.40 0.09 -6.39
N ARG A 36 -11.21 -0.69 -7.10
CA ARG A 36 -12.68 -0.56 -7.09
C ARG A 36 -13.29 -0.65 -5.70
N ARG A 37 -12.75 -1.52 -4.84
CA ARG A 37 -13.26 -1.73 -3.48
C ARG A 37 -12.75 -0.69 -2.48
N CYS A 38 -11.70 0.06 -2.80
CA CYS A 38 -11.07 0.97 -1.85
C CYS A 38 -12.04 2.04 -1.29
N PRO A 39 -12.88 2.70 -2.11
CA PRO A 39 -13.84 3.69 -1.59
C PRO A 39 -14.83 3.10 -0.57
N SER A 40 -15.29 1.87 -0.80
CA SER A 40 -16.19 1.18 0.14
C SER A 40 -15.53 0.89 1.48
N VAL A 41 -14.24 0.53 1.48
CA VAL A 41 -13.49 0.34 2.73
C VAL A 41 -13.30 1.66 3.46
N THR A 42 -12.90 2.73 2.76
CA THR A 42 -12.74 4.05 3.37
C THR A 42 -14.05 4.55 3.97
N ALA A 43 -15.18 4.39 3.28
CA ALA A 43 -16.49 4.75 3.83
C ALA A 43 -16.86 3.96 5.09
N GLY A 44 -16.46 2.68 5.15
CA GLY A 44 -16.62 1.86 6.36
C GLY A 44 -15.78 2.37 7.52
N GLU A 45 -14.53 2.78 7.26
CA GLU A 45 -13.63 3.34 8.27
C GLU A 45 -14.12 4.70 8.78
N GLU A 46 -14.57 5.59 7.90
CA GLU A 46 -15.13 6.89 8.26
C GLU A 46 -16.37 6.78 9.12
N LYS A 47 -17.19 5.76 8.88
CA LYS A 47 -18.43 5.56 9.63
C LYS A 47 -18.22 4.87 10.97
N TRP A 48 -17.31 3.89 11.03
CA TRP A 48 -17.25 2.95 12.16
C TRP A 48 -15.90 2.87 12.87
N ILE A 49 -14.84 3.47 12.34
CA ILE A 49 -13.49 3.39 12.93
C ILE A 49 -12.97 4.76 13.34
N PHE A 50 -12.85 5.72 12.41
CA PHE A 50 -12.25 7.03 12.69
C PHE A 50 -12.96 7.83 13.78
N PRO A 51 -14.32 7.82 13.91
CA PRO A 51 -14.99 8.55 14.99
C PRO A 51 -14.62 8.08 16.39
N PHE A 52 -14.23 6.82 16.54
CA PHE A 52 -13.97 6.17 17.82
C PHE A 52 -12.47 6.02 18.13
N GLN A 53 -11.58 6.55 17.26
CA GLN A 53 -10.14 6.33 17.42
C GLN A 53 -9.56 6.92 18.71
N GLU A 54 -10.13 8.02 19.21
CA GLU A 54 -9.71 8.70 20.44
C GLU A 54 -10.16 7.96 21.71
N GLU A 55 -11.07 7.00 21.59
CA GLU A 55 -11.52 6.15 22.70
C GLU A 55 -10.60 4.94 22.91
N ALA A 56 -9.62 4.73 22.02
CA ALA A 56 -8.71 3.59 22.10
C ALA A 56 -7.65 3.79 23.19
N ASP A 57 -7.45 2.76 24.03
CA ASP A 57 -6.39 2.77 25.05
C ASP A 57 -4.98 2.86 24.45
N ALA A 58 -4.81 2.39 23.22
CA ALA A 58 -3.54 2.43 22.50
C ALA A 58 -3.76 2.55 20.98
N MET A 59 -2.89 3.33 20.33
CA MET A 59 -2.83 3.47 18.88
C MET A 59 -1.46 3.03 18.36
N PHE A 60 -1.44 2.28 17.26
CA PHE A 60 -0.21 1.80 16.63
C PHE A 60 -0.18 2.15 15.14
N ASN A 61 0.91 2.77 14.70
CA ASN A 61 1.15 3.07 13.30
C ASN A 61 2.25 2.18 12.75
N SER A 62 1.89 1.30 11.81
CA SER A 62 2.82 0.35 11.15
C SER A 62 3.47 0.90 9.88
N ALA A 63 3.36 2.20 9.61
CA ALA A 63 3.97 2.83 8.45
C ALA A 63 5.51 2.79 8.53
N LEU A 64 6.16 2.42 7.43
CA LEU A 64 7.61 2.34 7.33
C LEU A 64 8.11 3.30 6.25
N ILE A 65 9.17 4.06 6.55
CA ILE A 65 9.68 5.12 5.65
C ILE A 65 10.15 4.54 4.30
N TYR A 66 10.75 3.35 4.31
CA TYR A 66 11.29 2.69 3.11
C TYR A 66 10.25 1.83 2.36
N GLU A 67 9.00 1.80 2.82
CA GLU A 67 7.99 0.88 2.31
C GLU A 67 7.72 1.02 0.83
N LEU A 68 7.53 2.25 0.34
CA LEU A 68 7.22 2.51 -1.06
C LEU A 68 8.38 2.12 -1.97
N ALA A 69 9.61 2.37 -1.53
CA ALA A 69 10.82 1.95 -2.24
C ALA A 69 10.95 0.42 -2.31
N ALA A 70 10.60 -0.28 -1.22
CA ALA A 70 10.60 -1.74 -1.16
C ALA A 70 9.50 -2.35 -2.06
N LEU A 71 8.28 -1.83 -1.98
CA LEU A 71 7.13 -2.37 -2.73
C LEU A 71 7.15 -2.00 -4.21
N ARG A 72 7.93 -0.99 -4.63
CA ARG A 72 7.96 -0.48 -6.02
C ARG A 72 8.08 -1.58 -7.06
N ALA A 73 9.02 -2.51 -6.90
CA ALA A 73 9.29 -3.56 -7.88
C ALA A 73 8.11 -4.52 -8.06
N GLN A 74 7.31 -4.73 -7.01
CA GLN A 74 6.12 -5.59 -7.06
C GLN A 74 4.88 -4.82 -7.52
N ALA A 75 4.72 -3.57 -7.06
CA ALA A 75 3.53 -2.78 -7.33
C ALA A 75 3.45 -2.28 -8.79
N LEU A 76 4.59 -1.92 -9.41
CA LEU A 76 4.59 -1.38 -10.78
C LEU A 76 3.97 -2.35 -11.81
N PRO A 77 4.42 -3.62 -11.91
CA PRO A 77 3.81 -4.58 -12.83
C PRO A 77 2.31 -4.81 -12.56
N LEU A 78 1.90 -4.82 -11.28
CA LEU A 78 0.49 -5.00 -10.92
C LEU A 78 -0.38 -3.83 -11.38
N LEU A 79 0.11 -2.60 -11.23
CA LEU A 79 -0.62 -1.41 -11.69
C LEU A 79 -0.74 -1.38 -13.23
N GLU A 80 0.23 -1.92 -13.95
CA GLU A 80 0.18 -2.06 -15.41
C GLU A 80 -0.83 -3.11 -15.90
N MET A 81 -1.26 -4.04 -15.05
CA MET A 81 -2.28 -5.02 -15.40
C MET A 81 -3.70 -4.43 -15.50
N VAL A 82 -3.91 -3.20 -15.03
CA VAL A 82 -5.23 -2.55 -15.09
C VAL A 82 -5.49 -2.06 -16.52
N PRO A 83 -6.53 -2.56 -17.22
CA PRO A 83 -6.80 -2.18 -18.61
C PRO A 83 -7.14 -0.70 -18.76
N GLU A 84 -6.73 -0.06 -19.86
CA GLU A 84 -7.01 1.36 -20.12
C GLU A 84 -8.51 1.69 -20.25
N CYS A 85 -9.31 0.69 -20.63
CA CYS A 85 -10.76 0.82 -20.73
C CYS A 85 -11.49 0.66 -19.38
N ALA A 86 -10.80 0.28 -18.32
CA ALA A 86 -11.40 0.11 -16.99
C ALA A 86 -11.59 1.48 -16.29
N PRO A 87 -12.69 1.66 -15.55
CA PRO A 87 -12.93 2.90 -14.80
C PRO A 87 -11.85 3.16 -13.73
N GLU A 88 -11.18 2.11 -13.26
CA GLU A 88 -10.09 2.20 -12.27
C GLU A 88 -8.73 2.61 -12.87
N TYR A 89 -8.61 2.71 -14.21
CA TYR A 89 -7.33 2.99 -14.87
C TYR A 89 -6.73 4.34 -14.46
N SER A 90 -7.56 5.37 -14.29
CA SER A 90 -7.10 6.70 -13.88
C SER A 90 -6.36 6.65 -12.54
N GLU A 91 -6.91 5.94 -11.56
CA GLU A 91 -6.28 5.74 -10.25
C GLU A 91 -5.04 4.83 -10.34
N ALA A 92 -5.11 3.75 -11.11
CA ALA A 92 -3.95 2.89 -11.34
C ALA A 92 -2.77 3.68 -11.96
N TYR A 93 -3.05 4.51 -12.96
CA TYR A 93 -2.08 5.38 -13.60
C TYR A 93 -1.51 6.42 -12.64
N ARG A 94 -2.35 7.05 -11.81
CA ARG A 94 -1.94 8.00 -10.77
C ARG A 94 -0.97 7.33 -9.78
N LEU A 95 -1.30 6.13 -9.29
CA LEU A 95 -0.45 5.36 -8.38
C LEU A 95 0.86 4.92 -9.06
N ARG A 96 0.83 4.55 -10.34
CA ARG A 96 2.03 4.21 -11.11
C ARG A 96 2.98 5.40 -11.21
N LYS A 97 2.45 6.58 -11.53
CA LYS A 97 3.25 7.82 -11.56
C LYS A 97 3.79 8.14 -10.16
N PHE A 98 2.96 8.05 -9.13
CA PHE A 98 3.36 8.28 -7.75
C PHE A 98 4.51 7.38 -7.30
N ILE A 99 4.39 6.06 -7.49
CA ILE A 99 5.42 5.11 -7.06
C ILE A 99 6.71 5.22 -7.91
N SER A 100 6.60 5.72 -9.15
CA SER A 100 7.74 5.93 -10.03
C SER A 100 8.73 7.01 -9.54
N TYR A 101 8.34 7.83 -8.56
CA TYR A 101 9.22 8.82 -7.94
C TYR A 101 10.20 8.22 -6.91
N PHE A 102 9.97 6.99 -6.42
CA PHE A 102 10.78 6.39 -5.34
C PHE A 102 11.87 5.48 -5.87
N ALA A 103 13.15 5.70 -5.58
CA ALA A 103 14.21 4.78 -6.03
C ALA A 103 13.93 3.33 -5.57
N PRO A 104 14.07 2.32 -6.44
CA PRO A 104 13.89 0.93 -6.04
C PRO A 104 14.95 0.54 -5.01
N MET A 105 14.54 -0.20 -3.99
CA MET A 105 15.44 -0.70 -2.95
C MET A 105 15.64 -2.22 -3.11
N PRO A 106 16.87 -2.75 -2.98
CA PRO A 106 17.08 -4.18 -2.99
C PRO A 106 16.35 -4.85 -1.82
N LEU A 107 15.79 -6.03 -2.07
CA LEU A 107 15.09 -6.84 -1.06
C LEU A 107 15.96 -7.08 0.18
N ASP A 108 17.26 -7.29 -0.01
CA ASP A 108 18.19 -7.60 1.09
C ASP A 108 18.43 -6.41 2.03
N ALA A 109 18.15 -5.19 1.59
CA ALA A 109 18.21 -4.00 2.45
C ALA A 109 17.01 -3.88 3.41
N VAL A 110 15.93 -4.64 3.18
CA VAL A 110 14.80 -4.71 4.13
C VAL A 110 15.24 -5.55 5.34
N PRO A 111 15.16 -5.04 6.59
CA PRO A 111 15.51 -5.83 7.76
C PRO A 111 14.74 -7.17 7.80
N PRO A 112 15.38 -8.30 8.17
CA PRO A 112 14.69 -9.60 8.26
C PRO A 112 13.53 -9.60 9.27
N THR A 113 13.59 -8.72 10.27
CA THR A 113 12.57 -8.49 11.30
C THR A 113 11.47 -7.51 10.88
N SER A 114 11.53 -6.95 9.67
CA SER A 114 10.53 -6.01 9.18
C SER A 114 9.20 -6.70 8.91
N LEU A 115 8.09 -6.12 9.36
CA LEU A 115 6.74 -6.61 9.03
C LEU A 115 6.47 -6.66 7.51
N LEU A 116 7.16 -5.85 6.70
CA LEU A 116 7.03 -5.92 5.24
C LEU A 116 7.51 -7.25 4.65
N ARG A 117 8.37 -7.99 5.36
CA ARG A 117 8.82 -9.32 4.94
C ARG A 117 7.67 -10.33 4.86
N GLU A 118 6.55 -10.09 5.56
CA GLU A 118 5.32 -10.87 5.38
C GLU A 118 4.84 -10.83 3.92
N PHE A 119 4.93 -9.67 3.26
CA PHE A 119 4.48 -9.51 1.88
C PHE A 119 5.57 -9.85 0.87
N MET A 120 6.83 -9.60 1.22
CA MET A 120 7.97 -9.72 0.31
C MET A 120 8.68 -11.09 0.38
N GLY A 121 8.41 -11.90 1.40
CA GLY A 121 9.14 -13.14 1.69
C GLY A 121 10.41 -12.91 2.52
N HIS A 122 11.06 -14.01 2.92
CA HIS A 122 12.27 -14.03 3.77
C HIS A 122 12.07 -13.37 5.14
N SER A 123 10.88 -13.52 5.72
CA SER A 123 10.63 -13.14 7.10
C SER A 123 11.29 -14.12 8.06
N VAL A 124 11.84 -13.60 9.17
CA VAL A 124 12.29 -14.46 10.29
C VAL A 124 11.12 -15.01 11.09
N PHE A 125 9.92 -14.44 10.92
CA PHE A 125 8.70 -14.92 11.56
C PHE A 125 8.12 -16.09 10.76
N GLN A 126 7.74 -17.15 11.47
CA GLN A 126 6.98 -18.27 10.92
C GLN A 126 5.49 -17.97 11.08
N TYR A 127 4.71 -18.19 10.02
CA TYR A 127 3.28 -17.89 9.94
C TYR A 127 2.48 -19.17 9.66
#